data_AF-A0AAF0IJ21-F1
#
_entry.id   AF-A0AAF0IJ21-F1
#
_cell.length_a   1.000
_cell.length_b   1.000
_cell.length_c   1.000
_cell.angle_alpha   90.00
_cell.angle_beta   90.00
_cell.angle_gamma   90.00
#
_symmetry.space_group_name_H-M   'P 1'
#
loop_
_entity.id
_entity.type
_entity.pdbx_description
1 polymer ?
#
loop_
_entity_poly.entity_id
_entity_poly.type
_entity_poly.pdbx_seq_one_letter_code
_entity_poly.pdbx_strand_id
1 'polypeptide(L)'
;MSLNHPYRTLQVPSDAAFELKPSPGKGWGVFARRRIERGATILREKPLFVIQKPHQAIMGVDVRAAVQQLAPSEKQQFLNLRDNGSRPFTRLTNALAENSFAVSVDPPAHGLFLLHSRFNHSCIPNCKIPTTSGAKEMIESFAIRDIAAGEEITICYNTDFECRVRYERHQVLRFVCDCKACLIDSPFQKLSDMRRTLIRGLQYLTRGVDVNGQRQGSVSSIIIDSKLKKAAENFSIPLSSRLIYDLLVMVLLEEEGLLDDFMVKRFNPGIVQTSAWFMTESNARIARLAMTQKTWLEKFCMASRLYGREDVADPTIAEGFRMLSLQP
;
A
#
# COMPACT_ATOMS: atom_id res chain seq x y z
N MET A 1 9.65 -28.05 15.40
CA MET A 1 10.01 -27.98 13.96
C MET A 1 11.15 -26.97 13.81
N SER A 2 12.17 -27.21 12.95
CA SER A 2 13.06 -26.17 12.37
C SER A 2 14.53 -25.96 12.86
N LEU A 3 15.28 -27.00 13.26
CA LEU A 3 16.76 -26.87 13.21
C LEU A 3 17.31 -27.03 11.78
N ASN A 4 16.64 -27.82 10.93
CA ASN A 4 17.12 -28.17 9.59
C ASN A 4 16.28 -27.57 8.44
N HIS A 5 15.58 -26.46 8.67
CA HIS A 5 14.78 -25.86 7.59
C HIS A 5 15.68 -25.24 6.51
N PRO A 6 15.38 -25.42 5.21
CA PRO A 6 16.19 -24.93 4.10
C PRO A 6 16.42 -23.41 4.11
N TYR A 7 15.52 -22.61 4.68
CA TYR A 7 15.72 -21.16 4.74
C TYR A 7 16.88 -20.72 5.62
N ARG A 8 17.41 -21.59 6.49
CA ARG A 8 18.66 -21.31 7.21
C ARG A 8 19.89 -21.27 6.31
N THR A 9 19.80 -21.84 5.11
CA THR A 9 20.88 -21.84 4.12
C THR A 9 20.66 -20.80 3.02
N LEU A 10 19.59 -19.99 3.13
CA LEU A 10 19.45 -18.82 2.26
C LEU A 10 20.56 -17.81 2.58
N GLN A 11 21.15 -17.26 1.53
CA GLN A 11 22.23 -16.29 1.64
C GLN A 11 21.68 -14.93 2.08
N VAL A 12 21.77 -14.64 3.37
CA VAL A 12 21.47 -13.33 3.95
C VAL A 12 22.78 -12.52 4.02
N PRO A 13 22.80 -11.23 3.62
CA PRO A 13 23.98 -10.37 3.79
C PRO A 13 24.47 -10.37 5.24
N SER A 14 25.78 -10.45 5.46
CA SER A 14 26.36 -10.57 6.82
C SER A 14 26.09 -9.34 7.69
N ASP A 15 25.95 -8.17 7.07
CA ASP A 15 25.64 -6.87 7.66
C ASP A 15 24.12 -6.58 7.73
N ALA A 16 23.27 -7.52 7.28
CA ALA A 16 21.83 -7.35 7.30
C ALA A 16 21.33 -7.00 8.72
N ALA A 17 20.51 -5.95 8.80
CA ALA A 17 19.84 -5.54 10.03
C ALA A 17 18.70 -6.50 10.45
N PHE A 18 18.49 -7.57 9.68
CA PHE A 18 17.45 -8.56 9.90
C PHE A 18 18.01 -9.99 9.85
N GLU A 19 17.21 -10.93 10.31
CA GLU A 19 17.44 -12.37 10.22
C GLU A 19 16.16 -13.09 9.81
N LEU A 20 16.31 -14.30 9.27
CA LEU A 20 15.19 -15.17 8.99
C LEU A 20 14.92 -16.05 10.21
N LYS A 21 13.66 -16.11 10.66
CA LYS A 21 13.22 -16.97 11.78
C LYS A 21 11.85 -17.58 11.50
N PRO A 22 11.48 -18.68 12.17
CA PRO A 22 10.10 -19.16 12.18
C PRO A 22 9.15 -18.06 12.65
N SER A 23 8.06 -17.86 11.91
CA SER A 23 6.97 -16.96 12.25
C SER A 23 5.73 -17.79 12.58
N PRO A 24 5.25 -17.78 13.84
CA PRO A 24 4.10 -18.60 14.26
C PRO A 24 2.89 -18.40 13.35
N GLY A 25 2.35 -19.49 12.80
CA GLY A 25 1.19 -19.45 11.89
C GLY A 25 1.47 -18.95 10.46
N LYS A 26 2.68 -18.44 10.18
CA LYS A 26 3.06 -17.84 8.88
C LYS A 26 4.27 -18.52 8.22
N GLY A 27 4.77 -19.60 8.83
CA GLY A 27 5.93 -20.33 8.36
C GLY A 27 7.23 -19.65 8.78
N TRP A 28 7.84 -18.87 7.88
CA TRP A 28 9.07 -18.13 8.13
C TRP A 28 8.85 -16.65 7.85
N GLY A 29 9.55 -15.81 8.60
CA GLY A 29 9.47 -14.36 8.48
C GLY A 29 10.85 -13.72 8.56
N VAL A 30 10.87 -12.42 8.28
CA VAL A 30 12.01 -11.55 8.46
C VAL A 30 11.85 -10.81 9.78
N PHE A 31 12.88 -10.83 10.63
CA PHE A 31 12.85 -10.22 11.96
C PHE A 31 14.04 -9.28 12.13
N ALA A 32 13.82 -8.12 12.74
CA ALA A 32 14.89 -7.17 12.99
C ALA A 32 15.89 -7.72 14.03
N ARG A 33 17.19 -7.63 13.75
CA ARG A 33 18.27 -8.03 14.69
C ARG A 33 18.63 -6.91 15.67
N ARG A 34 18.32 -5.68 15.30
CA ARG A 34 18.57 -4.43 16.03
C ARG A 34 17.46 -3.44 15.71
N ARG A 35 17.41 -2.32 16.43
CA ARG A 35 16.50 -1.22 16.08
C ARG A 35 16.81 -0.73 14.66
N ILE A 36 15.77 -0.58 13.85
CA ILE A 36 15.81 -0.01 12.50
C ILE A 36 14.99 1.28 12.54
N GLU A 37 15.59 2.39 12.13
CA GLU A 37 14.94 3.70 12.17
C GLU A 37 14.00 3.89 10.97
N ARG A 38 12.94 4.66 11.15
CA ARG A 38 12.08 5.10 10.04
C ARG A 38 12.92 5.67 8.89
N GLY A 39 12.62 5.23 7.68
CA GLY A 39 13.31 5.65 6.45
C GLY A 39 14.58 4.85 6.13
N ALA A 40 15.09 4.02 7.05
CA ALA A 40 16.26 3.20 6.77
C ALA A 40 15.97 2.10 5.74
N THR A 41 16.95 1.85 4.86
CA THR A 41 16.92 0.70 3.94
C THR A 41 17.06 -0.60 4.72
N ILE A 42 16.11 -1.51 4.54
CA ILE A 42 16.10 -2.83 5.20
C ILE A 42 16.83 -3.86 4.33
N LEU A 43 16.50 -3.87 3.03
CA LEU A 43 17.04 -4.84 2.08
C LEU A 43 17.08 -4.22 0.69
N ARG A 44 18.21 -4.41 0.01
CA ARG A 44 18.34 -4.28 -1.45
C ARG A 44 18.64 -5.66 -1.99
N GLU A 45 17.86 -6.11 -2.98
CA GLU A 45 18.01 -7.46 -3.52
C GLU A 45 17.97 -7.42 -5.04
N LYS A 46 18.94 -8.10 -5.67
CA LYS A 46 18.89 -8.44 -7.09
C LYS A 46 17.93 -9.62 -7.29
N PRO A 47 17.12 -9.65 -8.35
CA PRO A 47 16.31 -10.82 -8.66
C PRO A 47 17.23 -12.01 -8.91
N LEU A 48 16.79 -13.19 -8.51
CA LEU A 48 17.42 -14.44 -8.90
C LEU A 48 17.36 -14.60 -10.43
N PHE A 49 16.22 -14.23 -11.01
CA PHE A 49 16.02 -14.08 -12.46
C PHE A 49 14.81 -13.18 -12.73
N VAL A 50 14.70 -12.67 -13.96
CA VAL A 50 13.59 -11.84 -14.43
C VAL A 50 12.91 -12.50 -15.64
N ILE A 51 11.59 -12.47 -15.69
CA ILE A 51 10.78 -12.88 -16.84
C ILE A 51 10.03 -11.65 -17.36
N GLN A 52 10.30 -11.27 -18.62
CA GLN A 52 9.67 -10.13 -19.30
C GLN A 52 8.31 -10.51 -19.88
N LYS A 53 7.34 -10.77 -19.01
CA LYS A 53 5.93 -10.99 -19.36
C LYS A 53 5.02 -10.43 -18.26
N PRO A 54 3.75 -10.11 -18.58
CA PRO A 54 2.72 -9.96 -17.56
C PRO A 54 2.65 -11.21 -16.69
N HIS A 55 2.52 -11.08 -15.36
CA HIS A 55 2.54 -12.22 -14.43
C HIS A 55 1.56 -13.33 -14.82
N GLN A 56 0.36 -12.95 -15.27
CA GLN A 56 -0.72 -13.85 -15.67
C GLN A 56 -0.40 -14.66 -16.94
N ALA A 57 0.55 -14.20 -17.76
CA ALA A 57 0.99 -14.85 -18.98
C ALA A 57 2.25 -15.71 -18.80
N ILE A 58 2.83 -15.75 -17.58
CA ILE A 58 4.02 -16.55 -17.30
C ILE A 58 3.64 -18.01 -17.10
N MET A 59 4.23 -18.88 -17.92
CA MET A 59 3.97 -20.31 -17.90
C MET A 59 5.13 -21.08 -17.24
N GLY A 60 4.88 -22.33 -16.85
CA GLY A 60 5.92 -23.15 -16.19
C GLY A 60 7.16 -23.39 -17.06
N VAL A 61 7.03 -23.33 -18.39
CA VAL A 61 8.16 -23.41 -19.33
C VAL A 61 9.08 -22.18 -19.24
N ASP A 62 8.51 -21.00 -19.00
CA ASP A 62 9.29 -19.76 -18.85
C ASP A 62 10.12 -19.80 -17.57
N VAL A 63 9.49 -20.22 -16.46
CA VAL A 63 10.18 -20.38 -15.17
C VAL A 63 11.27 -21.45 -15.27
N ARG A 64 10.99 -22.56 -15.96
CA ARG A 64 11.98 -23.63 -16.18
C ARG A 64 13.18 -23.13 -16.98
N ALA A 65 12.94 -22.39 -18.07
CA ALA A 65 14.01 -21.81 -18.88
C ALA A 65 14.87 -20.84 -18.07
N ALA A 66 14.26 -19.98 -17.25
CA ALA A 66 14.99 -19.07 -16.38
C ALA A 66 15.83 -19.84 -15.34
N VAL A 67 15.25 -20.84 -14.66
CA VAL A 67 15.97 -21.68 -13.68
C VAL A 67 17.11 -22.47 -14.32
N GLN A 68 16.99 -22.90 -15.58
CA GLN A 68 18.06 -23.62 -16.29
C GLN A 68 19.29 -22.75 -16.53
N GLN A 69 19.12 -21.43 -16.69
CA GLN A 69 20.22 -20.47 -16.90
C GLN A 69 20.97 -20.09 -15.62
N LEU A 70 20.42 -20.38 -14.45
CA LEU A 70 21.04 -20.08 -13.16
C LEU A 70 22.36 -20.83 -12.94
N ALA A 71 23.29 -20.19 -12.21
CA ALA A 71 24.48 -20.85 -11.72
C ALA A 71 24.13 -21.99 -10.74
N PRO A 72 25.01 -22.98 -10.52
CA PRO A 72 24.74 -24.09 -9.61
C PRO A 72 24.35 -23.67 -8.18
N SER A 73 25.00 -22.63 -7.63
CA SER A 73 24.69 -22.08 -6.30
C SER A 73 23.30 -21.43 -6.25
N GLU A 74 22.93 -20.69 -7.28
CA GLU A 74 21.61 -20.04 -7.41
C GLU A 74 20.49 -21.07 -7.57
N LYS A 75 20.73 -22.14 -8.35
CA LYS A 75 19.80 -23.29 -8.45
C LYS A 75 19.57 -23.93 -7.08
N GLN A 76 20.62 -24.10 -6.28
CA GLN A 76 20.48 -24.62 -4.91
C GLN A 76 19.63 -23.69 -4.04
N GLN A 77 19.83 -22.37 -4.12
CA GLN A 77 19.00 -21.40 -3.42
C GLN A 77 17.54 -21.43 -3.88
N PHE A 78 17.28 -21.56 -5.19
CA PHE A 78 15.93 -21.74 -5.73
C PHE A 78 15.24 -23.00 -5.17
N LEU A 79 15.97 -24.11 -5.10
CA LEU A 79 15.45 -25.39 -4.57
C LEU A 79 15.13 -25.34 -3.07
N ASN A 80 15.58 -24.31 -2.35
CA ASN A 80 15.19 -24.09 -0.95
C ASN A 80 13.76 -23.57 -0.79
N LEU A 81 13.15 -22.99 -1.84
CA LEU A 81 11.80 -22.42 -1.79
C LEU A 81 10.76 -23.45 -1.31
N ARG A 82 9.80 -22.98 -0.51
CA ARG A 82 8.74 -23.79 0.10
C ARG A 82 7.42 -23.04 0.01
N ASP A 83 6.33 -23.79 -0.08
CA ASP A 83 4.98 -23.26 0.10
C ASP A 83 4.71 -22.92 1.58
N ASN A 84 3.52 -22.37 1.85
CA ASN A 84 3.07 -22.03 3.21
C ASN A 84 3.04 -23.23 4.18
N GLY A 85 2.95 -24.46 3.66
CA GLY A 85 3.03 -25.70 4.43
C GLY A 85 4.46 -26.20 4.66
N SER A 86 5.48 -25.40 4.32
CA SER A 86 6.90 -25.76 4.35
C SER A 86 7.27 -26.94 3.44
N ARG A 87 6.49 -27.19 2.38
CA ARG A 87 6.74 -28.26 1.39
C ARG A 87 7.41 -27.70 0.14
N PRO A 88 8.23 -28.47 -0.58
CA PRO A 88 8.73 -28.05 -1.88
C PRO A 88 7.57 -27.77 -2.85
N PHE A 89 7.72 -26.71 -3.67
CA PHE A 89 6.74 -26.43 -4.72
C PHE A 89 6.71 -27.55 -5.76
N THR A 90 5.52 -28.08 -6.04
CA THR A 90 5.31 -29.09 -7.09
C THR A 90 5.16 -28.46 -8.48
N ARG A 91 4.75 -27.19 -8.54
CA ARG A 91 4.58 -26.41 -9.78
C ARG A 91 5.47 -25.17 -9.74
N LEU A 92 6.30 -24.99 -10.76
CA LEU A 92 7.18 -23.82 -10.89
C LEU A 92 6.41 -22.49 -10.97
N THR A 93 5.21 -22.49 -11.53
CA THR A 93 4.33 -21.31 -11.57
C THR A 93 3.87 -20.88 -10.18
N ASN A 94 3.64 -21.83 -9.26
CA ASN A 94 3.29 -21.50 -7.87
C ASN A 94 4.51 -20.93 -7.13
N ALA A 95 5.70 -21.51 -7.36
CA ALA A 95 6.94 -20.97 -6.80
C ALA A 95 7.15 -19.52 -7.24
N LEU A 96 6.94 -19.20 -8.52
CA LEU A 96 7.00 -17.83 -9.01
C LEU A 96 5.91 -16.95 -8.38
N ALA A 97 4.65 -17.42 -8.37
CA ALA A 97 3.52 -16.62 -7.91
C ALA A 97 3.63 -16.19 -6.43
N GLU A 98 4.28 -17.00 -5.60
CA GLU A 98 4.47 -16.71 -4.17
C GLU A 98 5.79 -16.01 -3.85
N ASN A 99 6.72 -15.90 -4.82
CA ASN A 99 8.07 -15.40 -4.57
C ASN A 99 8.54 -14.35 -5.61
N SER A 100 7.62 -13.70 -6.31
CA SER A 100 7.94 -12.71 -7.33
C SER A 100 7.34 -11.34 -7.06
N PHE A 101 8.04 -10.32 -7.55
CA PHE A 101 7.62 -8.92 -7.51
C PHE A 101 7.70 -8.32 -8.91
N ALA A 102 6.84 -7.34 -9.20
CA ALA A 102 6.91 -6.58 -10.44
C ALA A 102 8.22 -5.75 -10.46
N VAL A 103 9.00 -5.87 -11.53
CA VAL A 103 10.24 -5.12 -11.74
C VAL A 103 10.13 -4.08 -12.85
N SER A 104 9.10 -4.17 -13.68
CA SER A 104 8.74 -3.16 -14.67
C SER A 104 7.25 -3.27 -14.98
N VAL A 105 6.60 -2.13 -15.20
CA VAL A 105 5.19 -2.06 -15.60
C VAL A 105 5.06 -1.99 -17.12
N ASP A 106 5.96 -1.26 -17.78
CA ASP A 106 5.96 -1.08 -19.23
C ASP A 106 7.40 -1.07 -19.79
N PRO A 107 7.86 -2.13 -20.49
CA PRO A 107 7.16 -3.40 -20.67
C PRO A 107 7.03 -4.18 -19.35
N PRO A 108 6.00 -5.02 -19.18
CA PRO A 108 5.76 -5.75 -17.94
C PRO A 108 6.82 -6.83 -17.70
N ALA A 109 7.39 -6.85 -16.50
CA ALA A 109 8.37 -7.86 -16.10
C ALA A 109 8.26 -8.19 -14.61
N HIS A 110 8.53 -9.46 -14.27
CA HIS A 110 8.50 -9.97 -12.90
C HIS A 110 9.82 -10.65 -12.55
N GLY A 111 10.38 -10.30 -11.39
CA GLY A 111 11.59 -10.92 -10.85
C GLY A 111 11.25 -11.88 -9.72
N LEU A 112 11.97 -12.99 -9.59
CA LEU A 112 11.91 -13.86 -8.42
C LEU A 112 12.95 -13.42 -7.39
N PHE A 113 12.54 -13.29 -6.13
CA PHE A 113 13.40 -12.81 -5.04
C PHE A 113 13.36 -13.80 -3.89
N LEU A 114 14.53 -14.11 -3.30
CA LEU A 114 14.63 -15.14 -2.27
C LEU A 114 14.35 -14.61 -0.88
N LEU A 115 14.84 -13.40 -0.58
CA LEU A 115 14.76 -12.78 0.74
C LEU A 115 13.52 -11.89 0.89
N HIS A 116 13.21 -11.04 -0.09
CA HIS A 116 12.00 -10.21 -0.06
C HIS A 116 10.72 -11.04 0.03
N SER A 117 10.72 -12.25 -0.54
CA SER A 117 9.58 -13.18 -0.47
C SER A 117 9.36 -13.77 0.93
N ARG A 118 10.21 -13.46 1.91
CA ARG A 118 10.05 -13.84 3.33
C ARG A 118 9.41 -12.75 4.18
N PHE A 119 9.18 -11.56 3.63
CA PHE A 119 8.48 -10.50 4.34
C PHE A 119 7.00 -10.86 4.40
N ASN A 120 6.53 -11.20 5.60
CA ASN A 120 5.13 -11.59 5.78
C ASN A 120 4.17 -10.40 5.64
N HIS A 121 2.89 -10.73 5.46
CA HIS A 121 1.84 -9.74 5.36
C HIS A 121 1.45 -9.15 6.72
N SER A 122 1.26 -7.82 6.73
CA SER A 122 0.42 -7.12 7.71
C SER A 122 -0.43 -6.06 7.00
N CYS A 123 -1.68 -5.88 7.43
CA CYS A 123 -2.53 -4.77 6.96
C CYS A 123 -2.18 -3.42 7.62
N ILE A 124 -1.31 -3.44 8.63
CA ILE A 124 -0.62 -2.28 9.19
C ILE A 124 0.88 -2.62 9.18
N PRO A 125 1.52 -2.53 8.01
CA PRO A 125 2.92 -2.94 7.86
C PRO A 125 3.86 -2.00 8.60
N ASN A 126 5.11 -2.42 8.72
CA ASN A 126 6.22 -1.58 9.21
C ASN A 126 7.33 -1.39 8.16
N CYS A 127 7.16 -2.05 7.00
CA CYS A 127 8.02 -1.93 5.84
C CYS A 127 7.20 -1.57 4.60
N LYS A 128 7.77 -0.73 3.73
CA LYS A 128 7.19 -0.45 2.42
C LYS A 128 7.27 -1.69 1.54
N ILE A 129 6.28 -1.90 0.67
CA ILE A 129 6.38 -2.87 -0.42
C ILE A 129 7.62 -2.58 -1.26
N PRO A 130 8.38 -3.58 -1.72
CA PRO A 130 9.61 -3.33 -2.44
C PRO A 130 9.36 -2.52 -3.72
N THR A 131 10.19 -1.52 -3.97
CA THR A 131 10.14 -0.69 -5.18
C THR A 131 11.43 -0.85 -5.96
N THR A 132 11.35 -0.73 -7.29
CA THR A 132 12.53 -0.78 -8.15
C THR A 132 13.45 0.41 -7.86
N SER A 133 14.75 0.14 -7.69
CA SER A 133 15.74 1.21 -7.57
C SER A 133 16.01 1.84 -8.93
N GLY A 134 16.44 3.11 -8.95
CA GLY A 134 16.93 3.77 -10.16
C GLY A 134 18.13 3.05 -10.80
N ALA A 135 18.84 2.21 -10.05
CA ALA A 135 19.71 1.18 -10.61
C ALA A 135 18.82 0.06 -11.18
N LYS A 136 18.78 -0.03 -12.51
CA LYS A 136 18.03 -1.07 -13.24
C LYS A 136 18.36 -2.43 -12.64
N GLU A 137 17.33 -3.19 -12.26
CA GLU A 137 17.40 -4.59 -11.79
C GLU A 137 17.56 -4.86 -10.28
N MET A 138 17.31 -3.91 -9.37
CA MET A 138 17.14 -4.26 -7.93
C MET A 138 15.81 -3.75 -7.39
N ILE A 139 15.30 -4.43 -6.36
CA ILE A 139 14.22 -3.91 -5.52
C ILE A 139 14.75 -3.53 -4.14
N GLU A 140 14.18 -2.48 -3.57
CA GLU A 140 14.54 -1.96 -2.25
C GLU A 140 13.31 -1.85 -1.36
N SER A 141 13.50 -2.17 -0.09
CA SER A 141 12.51 -2.05 0.96
C SER A 141 12.99 -1.13 2.08
N PHE A 142 12.10 -0.27 2.57
CA PHE A 142 12.39 0.75 3.56
C PHE A 142 11.48 0.63 4.77
N ALA A 143 12.00 0.88 5.96
CA ALA A 143 11.21 1.01 7.17
C ALA A 143 10.29 2.24 7.07
N ILE A 144 8.98 2.08 7.30
CA ILE A 144 8.02 3.20 7.28
C ILE A 144 7.72 3.76 8.67
N ARG A 145 8.25 3.10 9.70
CA ARG A 145 8.32 3.55 11.09
C ARG A 145 9.53 2.91 11.76
N ASP A 146 9.84 3.32 12.98
CA ASP A 146 10.82 2.60 13.79
C ASP A 146 10.37 1.14 14.01
N ILE A 147 11.33 0.23 13.89
CA ILE A 147 11.16 -1.21 14.10
C ILE A 147 12.07 -1.63 15.25
N ALA A 148 11.50 -2.25 16.28
CA ALA A 148 12.25 -2.70 17.45
C ALA A 148 13.08 -3.95 17.13
N ALA A 149 14.16 -4.18 17.88
CA ALA A 149 14.90 -5.45 17.80
C ALA A 149 13.96 -6.62 18.16
N GLY A 150 13.99 -7.68 17.34
CA GLY A 150 13.12 -8.85 17.48
C GLY A 150 11.74 -8.69 16.86
N GLU A 151 11.35 -7.51 16.35
CA GLU A 151 10.07 -7.30 15.70
C GLU A 151 10.05 -7.92 14.29
N GLU A 152 8.93 -8.53 13.89
CA GLU A 152 8.73 -9.05 12.53
C GLU A 152 8.58 -7.89 11.54
N ILE A 153 9.35 -7.93 10.46
CA ILE A 153 9.31 -6.96 9.38
C ILE A 153 8.27 -7.44 8.36
N THR A 154 7.25 -6.62 8.14
CA THR A 154 6.07 -6.98 7.35
C THR A 154 5.73 -5.92 6.31
N ILE A 155 5.21 -6.38 5.17
CA ILE A 155 4.73 -5.53 4.07
C ILE A 155 3.22 -5.73 3.87
N CYS A 156 2.56 -4.78 3.20
CA CYS A 156 1.19 -4.99 2.73
C CYS A 156 1.24 -5.58 1.32
N TYR A 157 0.63 -6.76 1.11
CA TYR A 157 0.67 -7.44 -0.20
C TYR A 157 -0.21 -6.77 -1.25
N ASN A 158 -1.17 -5.94 -0.83
CA ASN A 158 -2.04 -5.19 -1.73
C ASN A 158 -2.14 -3.74 -1.25
N THR A 159 -1.86 -2.79 -2.12
CA THR A 159 -1.82 -1.36 -1.77
C THR A 159 -3.22 -0.77 -1.52
N ASP A 160 -4.27 -1.33 -2.10
CA ASP A 160 -5.65 -0.87 -1.93
C ASP A 160 -6.30 -1.30 -0.60
N PHE A 161 -5.59 -2.07 0.22
CA PHE A 161 -6.06 -2.47 1.54
C PHE A 161 -6.23 -1.29 2.50
N GLU A 162 -5.59 -0.15 2.24
CA GLU A 162 -5.75 1.11 2.99
C GLU A 162 -7.22 1.57 3.08
N CYS A 163 -8.06 1.19 2.10
CA CYS A 163 -9.47 1.58 2.00
C CYS A 163 -10.46 0.40 2.16
N ARG A 164 -9.98 -0.81 2.48
CA ARG A 164 -10.82 -2.02 2.55
C ARG A 164 -11.03 -2.50 3.98
N VAL A 165 -12.25 -2.85 4.32
CA VAL A 165 -12.55 -3.49 5.61
C VAL A 165 -11.94 -4.89 5.68
N ARG A 166 -11.82 -5.44 6.89
CA ARG A 166 -11.24 -6.78 7.12
C ARG A 166 -11.86 -7.84 6.22
N TYR A 167 -13.18 -7.86 6.12
CA TYR A 167 -13.90 -8.84 5.30
C TYR A 167 -13.43 -8.80 3.84
N GLU A 168 -13.38 -7.62 3.22
CA GLU A 168 -12.92 -7.44 1.84
C GLU A 168 -11.44 -7.79 1.66
N ARG A 169 -10.58 -7.42 2.63
CA ARG A 169 -9.16 -7.80 2.63
C ARG A 169 -9.00 -9.33 2.63
N HIS A 170 -9.78 -10.03 3.46
CA HIS A 170 -9.73 -11.48 3.58
C HIS A 170 -10.36 -12.23 2.38
N GLN A 171 -11.20 -11.59 1.57
CA GLN A 171 -11.65 -12.18 0.30
C GLN A 171 -10.53 -12.22 -0.74
N VAL A 172 -9.59 -11.27 -0.68
CA VAL A 172 -8.44 -11.20 -1.58
C VAL A 172 -7.27 -12.02 -1.05
N LEU A 173 -7.07 -12.04 0.27
CA LEU A 173 -6.06 -12.88 0.91
C LEU A 173 -6.46 -14.36 0.85
N ARG A 174 -5.52 -15.22 0.49
CA ARG A 174 -5.70 -16.69 0.50
C ARG A 174 -5.39 -17.32 1.87
N PHE A 175 -5.31 -16.50 2.91
CA PHE A 175 -5.00 -16.88 4.28
C PHE A 175 -5.70 -15.93 5.26
N VAL A 176 -5.80 -16.36 6.52
CA VAL A 176 -6.34 -15.51 7.59
C VAL A 176 -5.22 -14.64 8.15
N CYS A 177 -5.30 -13.33 7.93
CA CYS A 177 -4.41 -12.38 8.58
C CYS A 177 -4.80 -12.22 10.06
N ASP A 178 -3.80 -12.18 10.93
CA ASP A 178 -3.90 -12.04 12.40
C ASP A 178 -3.29 -10.74 12.93
N CYS A 179 -2.98 -9.79 12.04
CA CYS A 179 -2.41 -8.50 12.46
C CYS A 179 -3.40 -7.71 13.34
N LYS A 180 -2.93 -6.64 13.97
CA LYS A 180 -3.73 -5.78 14.85
C LYS A 180 -5.08 -5.35 14.23
N ALA A 181 -5.10 -5.05 12.93
CA ALA A 181 -6.30 -4.66 12.18
C ALA A 181 -7.20 -5.82 11.72
N CYS A 182 -6.81 -7.07 11.96
CA CYS A 182 -7.55 -8.27 11.57
C CYS A 182 -7.92 -9.19 12.74
N LEU A 183 -7.42 -8.88 13.95
CA LEU A 183 -7.77 -9.61 15.16
C LEU A 183 -9.26 -9.43 15.46
N ILE A 184 -10.01 -10.52 15.25
CA ILE A 184 -11.48 -10.56 15.35
C ILE A 184 -11.91 -10.10 16.74
N ASP A 185 -13.01 -9.34 16.79
CA ASP A 185 -13.64 -8.80 17.99
C ASP A 185 -12.80 -7.84 18.84
N SER A 186 -11.56 -7.54 18.43
CA SER A 186 -10.77 -6.51 19.09
C SER A 186 -11.37 -5.11 18.87
N PRO A 187 -11.35 -4.22 19.88
CA PRO A 187 -11.80 -2.84 19.71
C PRO A 187 -11.08 -2.13 18.55
N PHE A 188 -9.80 -2.43 18.35
CA PHE A 188 -9.01 -1.84 17.28
C PHE A 188 -9.46 -2.31 15.89
N GLN A 189 -9.82 -3.59 15.70
CA GLN A 189 -10.31 -4.07 14.41
C GLN A 189 -11.61 -3.36 14.00
N LYS A 190 -12.55 -3.15 14.92
CA LYS A 190 -13.80 -2.40 14.65
C LYS A 190 -13.51 -0.95 14.26
N LEU A 191 -12.61 -0.28 15.01
CA LEU A 191 -12.17 1.08 14.68
C LEU A 191 -11.46 1.15 13.33
N SER A 192 -10.63 0.16 13.01
CA SER A 192 -9.93 0.04 11.72
C SER A 192 -10.92 -0.05 10.57
N ASP A 193 -11.94 -0.90 10.67
CA ASP A 193 -12.97 -1.03 9.63
C ASP A 193 -13.81 0.25 9.48
N MET A 194 -14.12 0.95 10.59
CA MET A 194 -14.78 2.26 10.54
C MET A 194 -13.92 3.32 9.84
N ARG A 195 -12.64 3.42 10.20
CA ARG A 195 -11.70 4.39 9.60
C ARG A 195 -11.51 4.13 8.12
N ARG A 196 -11.28 2.88 7.72
CA ARG A 196 -11.08 2.50 6.30
C ARG A 196 -12.33 2.74 5.47
N THR A 197 -13.52 2.47 6.03
CA THR A 197 -14.80 2.84 5.41
C THR A 197 -14.90 4.36 5.21
N LEU A 198 -14.56 5.15 6.24
CA LEU A 198 -14.60 6.61 6.13
C LEU A 198 -13.58 7.14 5.11
N ILE A 199 -12.34 6.63 5.12
CA ILE A 199 -11.31 6.99 4.13
C ILE A 199 -11.83 6.71 2.72
N ARG A 200 -12.37 5.51 2.45
CA ARG A 200 -12.92 5.15 1.14
C ARG A 200 -14.06 6.06 0.72
N GLY A 201 -14.95 6.42 1.66
CA GLY A 201 -16.06 7.35 1.41
C GLY A 201 -15.57 8.75 1.05
N LEU A 202 -14.64 9.31 1.82
CA LEU A 202 -14.06 10.63 1.57
C LEU A 202 -13.34 10.67 0.22
N GLN A 203 -12.57 9.62 -0.12
CA GLN A 203 -11.94 9.50 -1.44
C GLN A 203 -12.96 9.37 -2.57
N TYR A 204 -14.08 8.67 -2.36
CA TYR A 204 -15.17 8.62 -3.34
C TYR A 204 -15.75 10.02 -3.57
N LEU A 205 -15.96 10.80 -2.50
CA LEU A 205 -16.49 12.16 -2.61
C LEU A 205 -15.57 13.07 -3.41
N THR A 206 -14.25 12.94 -3.28
CA THR A 206 -13.31 13.80 -4.02
C THR A 206 -13.06 13.31 -5.44
N ARG A 207 -13.07 12.00 -5.69
CA ARG A 207 -12.71 11.38 -6.99
C ARG A 207 -13.90 11.05 -7.88
N GLY A 208 -15.11 10.95 -7.33
CA GLY A 208 -16.32 10.55 -8.06
C GLY A 208 -16.38 9.06 -8.46
N VAL A 209 -15.38 8.27 -8.08
CA VAL A 209 -15.27 6.83 -8.34
C VAL A 209 -14.65 6.12 -7.13
N ASP A 210 -14.89 4.82 -7.05
CA ASP A 210 -14.35 3.96 -6.00
C ASP A 210 -12.90 3.53 -6.29
N VAL A 211 -12.31 2.76 -5.36
CA VAL A 211 -10.92 2.29 -5.42
C VAL A 211 -10.57 1.49 -6.68
N ASN A 212 -11.56 0.87 -7.32
CA ASN A 212 -11.41 0.14 -8.58
C ASN A 212 -11.59 1.02 -9.83
N GLY A 213 -11.73 2.34 -9.66
CA GLY A 213 -11.97 3.29 -10.76
C GLY A 213 -13.41 3.27 -11.29
N GLN A 214 -14.32 2.53 -10.68
CA GLN A 214 -15.72 2.42 -11.11
C GLN A 214 -16.66 3.19 -10.18
N ARG A 215 -17.78 3.68 -10.72
CA ARG A 215 -18.88 4.22 -9.91
C ARG A 215 -19.62 3.10 -9.20
N GLN A 216 -20.11 3.36 -8.00
CA GLN A 216 -20.88 2.38 -7.24
C GLN A 216 -22.34 2.34 -7.71
N GLY A 217 -22.87 1.13 -7.84
CA GLY A 217 -24.30 0.91 -8.10
C GLY A 217 -25.17 1.25 -6.89
N SER A 218 -26.49 1.28 -7.08
CA SER A 218 -27.46 1.61 -6.02
C SER A 218 -27.54 0.58 -4.89
N VAL A 219 -27.11 -0.67 -5.12
CA VAL A 219 -27.28 -1.79 -4.19
C VAL A 219 -26.16 -1.89 -3.15
N SER A 220 -24.98 -1.32 -3.41
CA SER A 220 -23.80 -1.38 -2.52
C SER A 220 -22.98 -0.09 -2.65
N SER A 221 -23.58 1.03 -2.24
CA SER A 221 -22.94 2.35 -2.26
C SER A 221 -22.43 2.71 -0.87
N ILE A 222 -21.17 3.12 -0.78
CA ILE A 222 -20.56 3.64 0.45
C ILE A 222 -21.14 5.02 0.80
N ILE A 223 -21.54 5.79 -0.22
CA ILE A 223 -22.25 7.06 -0.06
C ILE A 223 -23.74 6.78 -0.20
N ILE A 224 -24.44 6.75 0.92
CA ILE A 224 -25.88 6.45 0.98
C ILE A 224 -26.73 7.66 0.54
N ASP A 225 -26.25 8.89 0.79
CA ASP A 225 -26.90 10.11 0.32
C ASP A 225 -26.79 10.23 -1.20
N SER A 226 -27.93 10.11 -1.89
CA SER A 226 -28.00 10.12 -3.35
C SER A 226 -27.64 11.47 -3.97
N LYS A 227 -27.92 12.59 -3.29
CA LYS A 227 -27.56 13.93 -3.75
C LYS A 227 -26.06 14.13 -3.65
N LEU A 228 -25.47 13.76 -2.52
CA LEU A 228 -24.04 13.85 -2.28
C LEU A 228 -23.26 12.93 -3.23
N LYS A 229 -23.75 11.71 -3.44
CA LYS A 229 -23.17 10.77 -4.43
C LYS A 229 -23.19 11.36 -5.85
N LYS A 230 -24.31 11.92 -6.28
CA LYS A 230 -24.42 12.57 -7.59
C LYS A 230 -23.49 13.78 -7.71
N ALA A 231 -23.35 14.56 -6.63
CA ALA A 231 -22.40 15.68 -6.61
C ALA A 231 -20.95 15.21 -6.76
N ALA A 232 -20.56 14.11 -6.09
CA ALA A 232 -19.24 13.50 -6.27
C ALA A 232 -18.99 13.04 -7.71
N GLU A 233 -19.93 12.31 -8.29
CA GLU A 233 -19.82 11.74 -9.65
C GLU A 233 -19.81 12.79 -10.77
N ASN A 234 -20.40 13.96 -10.51
CA ASN A 234 -20.39 15.11 -11.42
C ASN A 234 -19.31 16.14 -11.09
N PHE A 235 -18.43 15.81 -10.13
CA PHE A 235 -17.35 16.66 -9.61
C PHE A 235 -17.80 17.99 -8.99
N SER A 236 -19.07 18.09 -8.60
CA SER A 236 -19.71 19.27 -8.00
C SER A 236 -19.52 19.38 -6.47
N ILE A 237 -18.64 18.58 -5.86
CA ILE A 237 -18.28 18.77 -4.44
C ILE A 237 -17.49 20.09 -4.32
N PRO A 238 -17.92 21.02 -3.44
CA PRO A 238 -17.25 22.31 -3.26
C PRO A 238 -15.79 22.18 -2.84
N LEU A 239 -14.97 23.15 -3.22
CA LEU A 239 -13.54 23.22 -2.94
C LEU A 239 -13.25 23.18 -1.42
N SER A 240 -14.08 23.86 -0.64
CA SER A 240 -14.07 23.81 0.83
C SER A 240 -14.17 22.37 1.36
N SER A 241 -15.14 21.62 0.85
CA SER A 241 -15.38 20.23 1.24
C SER A 241 -14.25 19.32 0.79
N ARG A 242 -13.73 19.51 -0.43
CA ARG A 242 -12.57 18.75 -0.95
C ARG A 242 -11.35 18.89 -0.03
N LEU A 243 -10.97 20.13 0.33
CA LEU A 243 -9.84 20.36 1.23
C LEU A 243 -10.06 19.72 2.60
N ILE A 244 -11.26 19.84 3.17
CA ILE A 244 -11.61 19.22 4.46
C ILE A 244 -11.50 17.69 4.38
N TYR A 245 -12.04 17.08 3.31
CA TYR A 245 -12.02 15.63 3.12
C TYR A 245 -10.60 15.10 2.95
N ASP A 246 -9.78 15.76 2.14
CA ASP A 246 -8.41 15.31 1.92
C ASP A 246 -7.56 15.42 3.20
N LEU A 247 -7.72 16.49 3.98
CA LEU A 247 -7.04 16.64 5.27
C LEU A 247 -7.54 15.60 6.29
N LEU A 248 -8.84 15.31 6.31
CA LEU A 248 -9.39 14.28 7.19
C LEU A 248 -8.88 12.88 6.81
N VAL A 249 -8.71 12.57 5.52
CA VAL A 249 -8.06 11.32 5.08
C VAL A 249 -6.66 11.21 5.66
N MET A 250 -5.87 12.29 5.64
CA MET A 250 -4.52 12.27 6.22
C MET A 250 -4.53 11.99 7.73
N VAL A 251 -5.45 12.61 8.48
CA VAL A 251 -5.63 12.34 9.92
C VAL A 251 -6.02 10.88 10.16
N LEU A 252 -6.96 10.35 9.38
CA LEU A 252 -7.42 8.96 9.54
C LEU A 252 -6.31 7.95 9.22
N LEU A 253 -5.50 8.20 8.19
CA LEU A 253 -4.35 7.37 7.84
C LEU A 253 -3.27 7.41 8.95
N GLU A 254 -3.04 8.57 9.56
CA GLU A 254 -2.10 8.73 10.68
C GLU A 254 -2.57 7.92 11.90
N GLU A 255 -3.83 8.10 12.30
CA GLU A 255 -4.46 7.40 13.41
C GLU A 255 -4.59 5.88 13.21
N GLU A 256 -4.70 5.45 11.95
CA GLU A 256 -4.71 4.04 11.57
C GLU A 256 -3.31 3.40 11.59
N GLY A 257 -2.25 4.22 11.62
CA GLY A 257 -0.86 3.77 11.52
C GLY A 257 -0.45 3.38 10.10
N LEU A 258 -1.11 3.97 9.08
CA LEU A 258 -0.80 3.76 7.68
C LEU A 258 -0.04 4.94 7.05
N LEU A 259 -0.11 6.13 7.64
CA LEU A 259 0.51 7.31 7.06
C LEU A 259 2.04 7.26 7.13
N ASP A 260 2.65 6.93 5.99
CA ASP A 260 4.10 6.93 5.78
C ASP A 260 4.56 8.10 4.88
N ASP A 261 5.89 8.29 4.77
CA ASP A 261 6.46 9.37 3.96
C ASP A 261 6.13 9.24 2.46
N PHE A 262 5.89 8.02 1.97
CA PHE A 262 5.49 7.78 0.59
C PHE A 262 4.03 8.16 0.37
N MET A 263 3.14 7.90 1.34
CA MET A 263 1.75 8.37 1.31
C MET A 263 1.71 9.90 1.34
N VAL A 264 2.49 10.55 2.19
CA VAL A 264 2.57 12.02 2.21
C VAL A 264 3.02 12.56 0.85
N LYS A 265 4.05 11.97 0.24
CA LYS A 265 4.49 12.36 -1.12
C LYS A 265 3.41 12.16 -2.19
N ARG A 266 2.56 11.14 -2.04
CA ARG A 266 1.45 10.84 -2.96
C ARG A 266 0.29 11.83 -2.80
N PHE A 267 -0.14 12.11 -1.57
CA PHE A 267 -1.37 12.88 -1.31
C PHE A 267 -1.11 14.39 -1.21
N ASN A 268 0.00 14.82 -0.61
CA ASN A 268 0.25 16.22 -0.30
C ASN A 268 0.24 17.17 -1.52
N PRO A 269 0.76 16.81 -2.71
CA PRO A 269 0.69 17.70 -3.87
C PRO A 269 -0.75 18.11 -4.23
N GLY A 270 -1.70 17.17 -4.20
CA GLY A 270 -3.12 17.43 -4.46
C GLY A 270 -3.76 18.32 -3.38
N ILE A 271 -3.39 18.12 -2.12
CA ILE A 271 -3.87 18.95 -1.00
C ILE A 271 -3.37 20.40 -1.15
N VAL A 272 -2.08 20.57 -1.43
CA VAL A 272 -1.47 21.89 -1.67
C VAL A 272 -2.14 22.58 -2.85
N GLN A 273 -2.37 21.86 -3.95
CA GLN A 273 -3.06 22.40 -5.12
C GLN A 273 -4.50 22.83 -4.79
N THR A 274 -5.26 21.98 -4.10
CA THR A 274 -6.63 22.29 -3.65
C THR A 274 -6.66 23.54 -2.78
N SER A 275 -5.69 23.71 -1.87
CA SER A 275 -5.59 24.90 -1.02
C SER A 275 -5.29 26.20 -1.78
N ALA A 276 -4.67 26.09 -2.97
CA ALA A 276 -4.29 27.23 -3.80
C ALA A 276 -5.40 27.69 -4.77
N TRP A 277 -6.46 26.89 -4.95
CA TRP A 277 -7.55 27.20 -5.88
C TRP A 277 -8.62 28.16 -5.34
N PHE A 278 -8.62 28.45 -4.04
CA PHE A 278 -9.62 29.35 -3.44
C PHE A 278 -9.46 30.78 -3.97
N MET A 279 -10.55 31.35 -4.50
CA MET A 279 -10.62 32.71 -5.03
C MET A 279 -11.31 33.69 -4.08
N THR A 280 -12.23 33.22 -3.23
CA THR A 280 -12.81 34.07 -2.19
C THR A 280 -11.74 34.38 -1.14
N GLU A 281 -11.40 35.66 -0.95
CA GLU A 281 -10.26 36.08 -0.12
C GLU A 281 -10.28 35.48 1.31
N SER A 282 -11.44 35.50 1.95
CA SER A 282 -11.60 34.97 3.31
C SER A 282 -11.41 33.45 3.37
N ASN A 283 -11.86 32.71 2.36
CA ASN A 283 -11.65 31.26 2.25
C ASN A 283 -10.18 30.94 1.98
N ALA A 284 -9.56 31.66 1.03
CA ALA A 284 -8.16 31.50 0.69
C ALA A 284 -7.24 31.77 1.90
N ARG A 285 -7.58 32.77 2.74
CA ARG A 285 -6.88 33.02 3.99
C ARG A 285 -6.97 31.83 4.96
N ILE A 286 -8.16 31.26 5.15
CA ILE A 286 -8.33 30.08 6.02
C ILE A 286 -7.56 28.88 5.46
N ALA A 287 -7.64 28.61 4.15
CA ALA A 287 -6.91 27.52 3.51
C ALA A 287 -5.39 27.66 3.69
N ARG A 288 -4.84 28.87 3.48
CA ARG A 288 -3.41 29.15 3.74
C ARG A 288 -3.05 28.92 5.21
N LEU A 289 -3.85 29.44 6.14
CA LEU A 289 -3.62 29.23 7.58
C LEU A 289 -3.72 27.76 7.98
N ALA A 290 -4.59 26.97 7.34
CA ALA A 290 -4.64 25.53 7.55
C ALA A 290 -3.32 24.89 7.13
N MET A 291 -2.80 25.23 5.95
CA MET A 291 -1.57 24.62 5.44
C MET A 291 -0.31 25.00 6.25
N THR A 292 -0.31 26.08 7.03
CA THR A 292 0.79 26.45 7.93
C THR A 292 0.79 25.69 9.27
N GLN A 293 -0.27 24.97 9.61
CA GLN A 293 -0.32 24.22 10.86
C GLN A 293 0.68 23.05 10.87
N LYS A 294 1.11 22.61 12.05
CA LYS A 294 2.21 21.64 12.19
C LYS A 294 1.74 20.21 11.96
N THR A 295 0.63 19.81 12.57
CA THR A 295 0.08 18.45 12.51
C THR A 295 -1.10 18.34 11.53
N TRP A 296 -1.36 17.14 11.00
CA TRP A 296 -2.53 16.91 10.13
C TRP A 296 -3.85 17.25 10.83
N LEU A 297 -3.95 16.93 12.12
CA LEU A 297 -5.12 17.27 12.92
C LEU A 297 -5.33 18.78 13.03
N GLU A 298 -4.30 19.57 13.31
CA GLU A 298 -4.41 21.03 13.34
C GLU A 298 -4.76 21.61 11.97
N LYS A 299 -4.17 21.07 10.88
CA LYS A 299 -4.53 21.46 9.50
C LYS A 299 -6.02 21.22 9.26
N PHE A 300 -6.53 20.03 9.59
CA PHE A 300 -7.95 19.67 9.48
C PHE A 300 -8.84 20.59 10.32
N CYS A 301 -8.50 20.81 11.60
CA CYS A 301 -9.26 21.68 12.50
C CYS A 301 -9.29 23.15 12.04
N MET A 302 -8.23 23.63 11.39
CA MET A 302 -8.23 24.96 10.80
C MET A 302 -9.09 25.01 9.53
N ALA A 303 -8.95 24.02 8.66
CA ALA A 303 -9.72 23.92 7.42
C ALA A 303 -11.23 23.72 7.65
N SER A 304 -11.64 23.11 8.77
CA SER A 304 -13.05 22.90 9.11
C SER A 304 -13.85 24.20 9.25
N ARG A 305 -13.18 25.35 9.43
CA ARG A 305 -13.80 26.69 9.37
C ARG A 305 -14.36 27.05 7.99
N LEU A 306 -13.99 26.30 6.95
CA LEU A 306 -14.55 26.38 5.60
C LEU A 306 -15.84 25.56 5.43
N TYR A 307 -16.24 24.76 6.43
CA TYR A 307 -17.39 23.86 6.31
C TYR A 307 -18.65 24.63 5.90
N GLY A 308 -19.33 24.14 4.86
CA GLY A 308 -20.55 24.73 4.32
C GLY A 308 -20.35 26.00 3.48
N ARG A 309 -19.12 26.43 3.23
CA ARG A 309 -18.84 27.60 2.37
C ARG A 309 -18.69 27.21 0.91
N GLU A 310 -19.26 28.03 0.04
CA GLU A 310 -18.96 28.02 -1.40
C GLU A 310 -17.74 28.92 -1.67
N ASP A 311 -17.10 28.70 -2.81
CA ASP A 311 -16.04 29.54 -3.36
C ASP A 311 -16.33 29.93 -4.80
N VAL A 312 -15.90 31.13 -5.21
CA VAL A 312 -16.04 31.61 -6.59
C VAL A 312 -15.39 30.66 -7.61
N ALA A 313 -14.36 29.90 -7.19
CA ALA A 313 -13.69 28.93 -8.05
C ALA A 313 -14.48 27.64 -8.29
N ASP A 314 -15.53 27.33 -7.50
CA ASP A 314 -16.21 26.03 -7.53
C ASP A 314 -16.71 25.61 -8.93
N PRO A 315 -17.39 26.48 -9.72
CA PRO A 315 -17.85 26.09 -11.05
C PRO A 315 -16.72 25.75 -12.01
N THR A 316 -15.64 26.53 -11.99
CA THR A 316 -14.47 26.37 -12.87
C THR A 316 -13.71 25.09 -12.53
N ILE A 317 -13.51 24.79 -11.24
CA ILE A 317 -12.83 23.57 -10.80
C ILE A 317 -13.65 22.32 -11.17
N ALA A 318 -14.97 22.36 -10.98
CA ALA A 318 -15.84 21.25 -11.34
C ALA A 318 -15.79 20.96 -12.85
N GLU A 319 -15.74 22.00 -13.69
CA GLU A 319 -15.60 21.83 -15.14
C GLU A 319 -14.23 21.27 -15.54
N GLY A 320 -13.15 21.76 -14.92
CA GLY A 320 -11.81 21.22 -15.15
C GLY A 320 -11.71 19.72 -14.86
N PHE A 321 -12.30 19.25 -13.76
CA PHE A 321 -12.33 17.81 -13.46
C PHE A 321 -13.17 17.01 -14.45
N ARG A 322 -14.32 17.54 -14.91
CA ARG A 322 -15.12 16.88 -15.95
C ARG A 322 -14.33 16.71 -17.23
N MET A 323 -13.63 17.75 -17.68
CA MET A 323 -12.79 17.68 -18.88
C MET A 323 -11.68 16.63 -18.75
N LEU A 324 -10.98 16.58 -17.61
CA LEU A 324 -9.95 15.57 -17.36
C LEU A 324 -10.52 14.14 -17.32
N SER A 325 -11.75 13.96 -16.81
CA SER A 325 -12.39 12.64 -16.73
C SER A 325 -12.85 12.08 -18.08
N LEU A 326 -12.93 12.91 -19.12
CA LEU A 326 -13.33 12.54 -20.48
C LEU A 326 -12.12 12.22 -21.39
N GLN A 327 -10.89 12.43 -20.90
CA GLN A 327 -9.68 12.07 -21.64
C GLN A 327 -9.42 10.55 -21.48
N PRO A 328 -9.17 9.83 -22.60
CA PRO A 328 -9.05 8.37 -22.62
C PRO A 328 -7.84 7.82 -21.86
#